data_AF-A0A967ZCX1-F1
#
_entry.id   AF-A0A967ZCX1-F1
#
_cell.length_a   1.000
_cell.length_b   1.000
_cell.length_c   1.000
_cell.angle_alpha   90.00
_cell.angle_beta   90.00
_cell.angle_gamma   90.00
#
_symmetry.space_group_name_H-M   'P 1'
#
loop_
_entity.id
_entity.type
_entity.pdbx_description
1 polymer ?
#
loop_
_entity_poly.entity_id
_entity_poly.type
_entity_poly.pdbx_seq_one_letter_code
_entity_poly.pdbx_strand_id
1 'polypeptide(L)'
;ISQVLSGWYLDADFLDGNGHPVQLPGDGQGATLKTLLSRYGGDTPHGALTKELVKLELIVEVEPNLYEVRAREYIRSPLDPDMLRQVGVALHDHGMTLAHNVDDERDEPARFEGMATSPRVAQRHAEAFREFLDQRGQTFLEEIDAWLAERQIDETDSSTSESVRLGAGVYLIHDKT
;
A
#
# COMPACT_ATOMS: atom_id res chain seq x y z
N ILE A 1 3.34 14.41 5.57
CA ILE A 1 4.63 14.18 4.87
C ILE A 1 4.85 15.15 3.70
N SER A 2 4.08 15.08 2.59
CA SER A 2 4.38 15.89 1.40
C SER A 2 4.44 17.40 1.68
N GLN A 3 3.54 17.93 2.51
CA GLN A 3 3.57 19.34 2.92
C GLN A 3 4.81 19.71 3.76
N VAL A 4 5.32 18.79 4.58
CA VAL A 4 6.56 18.99 5.36
C VAL A 4 7.75 19.12 4.44
N LEU A 5 7.87 18.24 3.43
CA LEU A 5 8.95 18.31 2.44
C LEU A 5 8.83 19.59 1.60
N SER A 6 7.62 19.92 1.11
CA SER A 6 7.39 21.19 0.42
C SER A 6 7.79 22.39 1.28
N GLY A 7 7.43 22.40 2.56
CA GLY A 7 7.83 23.44 3.51
C GLY A 7 9.35 23.56 3.60
N TRP A 8 10.06 22.45 3.78
CA TRP A 8 11.51 22.45 3.88
C TRP A 8 12.21 23.01 2.63
N TYR A 9 11.66 22.78 1.43
CA TYR A 9 12.25 23.23 0.17
C TYR A 9 11.77 24.59 -0.34
N LEU A 10 10.71 25.17 0.21
CA LEU A 10 10.07 26.37 -0.34
C LEU A 10 9.87 27.50 0.66
N ASP A 11 9.81 27.20 1.95
CA ASP A 11 9.61 28.20 2.99
C ASP A 11 10.95 28.80 3.39
N ALA A 12 11.07 30.13 3.19
CA ALA A 12 12.30 30.89 3.40
C ALA A 12 12.88 30.74 4.81
N ASP A 13 12.07 30.42 5.82
CA ASP A 13 12.55 30.17 7.18
C ASP A 13 13.43 28.91 7.28
N PHE A 14 13.32 27.97 6.33
CA PHE A 14 14.06 26.70 6.29
C PHE A 14 15.06 26.63 5.13
N LEU A 15 15.33 27.75 4.46
CA LEU A 15 16.28 27.85 3.36
C LEU A 15 17.52 28.65 3.73
N ASP A 16 18.65 28.32 3.09
CA ASP A 16 19.88 29.09 3.16
C ASP A 16 19.81 30.33 2.24
N GLY A 17 20.87 31.14 2.26
CA GLY A 17 20.96 32.33 1.40
C GLY A 17 20.96 32.05 -0.12
N ASN A 18 21.10 30.79 -0.53
CA ASN A 18 21.06 30.34 -1.91
C ASN A 18 19.73 29.66 -2.28
N GLY A 19 18.78 29.56 -1.34
CA GLY A 19 17.49 28.90 -1.56
C GLY A 19 17.52 27.38 -1.42
N HIS A 20 18.54 26.79 -0.79
CA HIS A 20 18.60 25.36 -0.50
C HIS A 20 18.12 25.06 0.93
N PRO A 21 17.49 23.91 1.19
CA PRO A 21 17.08 23.53 2.55
C PRO A 21 18.28 23.46 3.48
N VAL A 22 18.18 24.11 4.64
CA VAL A 22 19.19 23.98 5.70
C VAL A 22 19.01 22.70 6.49
N GLN A 23 20.09 22.22 7.11
CA GLN A 23 19.99 21.20 8.15
C GLN A 23 19.26 21.78 9.36
N LEU A 24 18.29 21.05 9.90
CA LEU A 24 17.46 21.51 11.00
C LEU A 24 17.80 20.76 12.29
N PRO A 25 18.13 21.47 13.38
CA PRO A 25 18.15 20.83 14.70
C PRO A 25 16.75 20.35 15.06
N GLY A 26 16.65 19.28 15.86
CA GLY A 26 15.37 18.69 16.23
C GLY A 26 14.45 19.65 16.98
N ASP A 27 15.02 20.47 17.87
CA ASP A 27 14.34 21.55 18.57
C ASP A 27 15.27 22.76 18.81
N GLY A 28 14.75 23.78 19.50
CA GLY A 28 15.50 24.99 19.86
C GLY A 28 14.80 26.27 19.42
N GLN A 29 15.57 27.35 19.32
CA GLN A 29 15.10 28.64 18.83
C GLN A 29 15.32 28.76 17.31
N GLY A 30 14.35 29.35 16.61
CA GLY A 30 14.42 29.58 15.17
C GLY A 30 14.01 28.37 14.34
N ALA A 31 14.67 28.18 13.20
CA ALA A 31 14.40 27.10 12.27
C ALA A 31 14.84 25.74 12.84
N THR A 32 13.86 24.89 13.13
CA THR A 32 14.03 23.55 13.71
C THR A 32 13.09 22.56 13.04
N LEU A 33 13.39 21.26 13.13
CA LEU A 33 12.47 20.21 12.66
C LEU A 33 11.13 20.34 13.38
N LYS A 34 11.12 20.59 14.69
CA LYS A 34 9.89 20.82 15.46
C LYS A 34 9.05 21.96 14.89
N THR A 35 9.66 23.11 14.56
CA THR A 35 8.92 24.25 13.98
C THR A 35 8.39 23.96 12.58
N LEU A 36 9.14 23.21 11.76
CA LEU A 36 8.69 22.76 10.45
C LEU A 36 7.48 21.81 10.59
N LEU A 37 7.58 20.81 11.49
CA LEU A 37 6.50 19.86 11.75
C LEU A 37 5.28 20.52 12.37
N SER A 38 5.43 21.55 13.21
CA SER A 38 4.27 22.31 13.71
C SER A 38 3.57 23.09 12.60
N ARG A 39 4.31 23.59 11.61
CA ARG A 39 3.76 24.38 10.51
C ARG A 39 3.10 23.51 9.44
N TYR A 40 3.66 22.32 9.17
CA TYR A 40 3.28 21.50 8.01
C TYR A 40 2.93 20.03 8.34
N GLY A 41 3.08 19.60 9.58
CA GLY A 41 2.86 18.23 10.03
C GLY A 41 1.42 17.88 10.40
N GLY A 42 0.52 18.88 10.42
CA GLY A 42 -0.88 18.68 10.82
C GLY A 42 -1.01 18.20 12.27
N ASP A 43 -2.01 17.33 12.53
CA ASP A 43 -2.30 16.80 13.87
C ASP A 43 -1.43 15.58 14.25
N THR A 44 -0.49 15.17 13.40
CA THR A 44 0.36 14.01 13.68
C THR A 44 1.39 14.35 14.78
N PRO A 45 1.53 13.53 15.84
CA PRO A 45 2.55 13.72 16.85
C PRO A 45 3.94 13.82 16.21
N HIS A 46 4.70 14.89 16.50
CA HIS A 46 5.97 15.16 15.83
C HIS A 46 6.95 13.97 15.91
N GLY A 47 7.04 13.30 17.06
CA GLY A 47 7.93 12.15 17.22
C GLY A 47 7.56 10.95 16.33
N ALA A 48 6.26 10.75 16.06
CA ALA A 48 5.81 9.72 15.12
C ALA A 48 6.15 10.12 13.69
N LEU A 49 5.89 11.38 13.33
CA LEU A 49 6.15 11.90 12.00
C LEU A 49 7.66 11.94 11.67
N THR A 50 8.52 12.30 12.63
CA THR A 50 9.99 12.22 12.45
C THR A 50 10.43 10.78 12.19
N LYS A 51 9.96 9.81 12.99
CA LYS A 51 10.28 8.39 12.80
C LYS A 51 9.84 7.90 11.43
N GLU A 52 8.67 8.32 10.96
CA GLU A 52 8.14 7.97 9.65
C GLU A 52 8.99 8.56 8.52
N LEU A 53 9.35 9.84 8.60
CA LEU A 53 10.22 10.51 7.61
C LEU A 53 11.60 9.83 7.52
N VAL A 54 12.18 9.42 8.65
CA VAL A 54 13.45 8.67 8.69
C VAL A 54 13.29 7.26 8.14
N LYS A 55 12.22 6.54 8.53
CA LYS A 55 11.91 5.19 8.04
C LYS A 55 11.76 5.16 6.52
N LEU A 56 11.18 6.21 5.94
CA LEU A 56 10.99 6.38 4.50
C LEU A 56 12.23 6.95 3.79
N GLU A 57 13.35 7.15 4.50
CA GLU A 57 14.60 7.73 3.99
C GLU A 57 14.42 9.12 3.36
N LEU A 58 13.36 9.84 3.73
CA LEU A 58 13.07 11.18 3.23
C LEU A 58 13.92 12.25 3.92
N ILE A 59 14.33 11.96 5.15
CA ILE A 59 15.29 12.73 5.94
C ILE A 59 16.27 11.76 6.61
N VAL A 60 17.45 12.26 6.98
CA VAL A 60 18.43 11.51 7.77
C VAL A 60 18.90 12.36 8.95
N GLU A 61 19.14 11.70 10.09
CA GLU A 61 19.84 12.32 11.22
C GLU A 61 21.35 12.22 10.96
N VAL A 62 21.98 13.33 10.57
CA VAL A 62 23.41 13.38 10.20
C VAL A 62 24.33 13.47 11.42
N GLU A 63 23.83 14.08 12.48
CA GLU A 63 24.45 14.18 13.80
C GLU A 63 23.35 14.10 14.85
N PRO A 64 23.66 13.79 16.13
CA PRO A 64 22.65 13.73 17.18
C PRO A 64 21.79 15.00 17.20
N ASN A 65 20.49 14.83 16.98
CA ASN A 65 19.49 15.88 16.92
C ASN A 65 19.65 16.87 15.75
N LEU A 66 20.31 16.50 14.64
CA LEU A 66 20.47 17.33 13.44
C LEU A 66 20.02 16.56 12.18
N TYR A 67 19.04 17.12 11.48
CA TYR A 67 18.36 16.44 10.37
C TYR A 67 18.62 17.13 9.03
N GLU A 68 18.88 16.33 8.01
CA GLU A 68 19.03 16.75 6.63
C GLU A 68 17.93 16.11 5.77
N VAL A 69 17.28 16.91 4.92
CA VAL A 69 16.30 16.40 3.95
C VAL A 69 17.00 15.75 2.76
N ARG A 70 16.55 14.56 2.38
CA ARG A 70 17.11 13.75 1.28
C ARG A 70 16.20 13.69 0.06
N ALA A 71 14.90 13.86 0.26
CA ALA A 71 13.91 13.78 -0.80
C ALA A 71 13.14 15.10 -0.94
N ARG A 72 13.11 15.65 -2.16
CA ARG A 72 12.33 16.85 -2.48
C ARG A 72 10.82 16.62 -2.46
N GLU A 73 10.42 15.42 -2.86
CA GLU A 73 9.03 15.02 -2.93
C GLU A 73 8.90 13.62 -2.35
N TYR A 74 7.86 13.42 -1.56
CA TYR A 74 7.39 12.08 -1.23
C TYR A 74 6.42 11.66 -2.33
N ILE A 75 6.95 10.99 -3.33
CA ILE A 75 6.15 10.23 -4.27
C ILE A 75 5.74 8.96 -3.51
N ARG A 76 4.44 8.77 -3.25
CA ARG A 76 3.93 7.45 -2.86
C ARG A 76 4.32 6.50 -3.98
N SER A 77 5.44 5.81 -3.80
CA SER A 77 5.91 4.89 -4.81
C SER A 77 4.82 3.83 -4.99
N PRO A 78 4.39 3.50 -6.22
CA PRO A 78 3.60 2.29 -6.48
C PRO A 78 4.32 1.00 -6.05
N LEU A 79 5.57 1.10 -5.58
CA LEU A 79 6.35 0.06 -4.92
C LEU A 79 6.35 0.25 -3.38
N ASP A 80 5.18 0.49 -2.79
CA ASP A 80 5.00 0.22 -1.35
C ASP A 80 5.34 -1.28 -1.13
N PRO A 81 6.27 -1.63 -0.23
CA PRO A 81 6.60 -3.03 0.06
C PRO A 81 5.37 -3.90 0.35
N ASP A 82 4.34 -3.33 0.96
CA ASP A 82 3.08 -4.03 1.21
C ASP A 82 2.27 -4.25 -0.07
N MET A 83 2.23 -3.26 -0.97
CA MET A 83 1.63 -3.41 -2.30
C MET A 83 2.37 -4.46 -3.12
N LEU A 84 3.71 -4.43 -3.13
CA LEU A 84 4.52 -5.40 -3.85
C LEU A 84 4.31 -6.82 -3.33
N ARG A 85 4.22 -6.98 -2.00
CA ARG A 85 3.88 -8.25 -1.35
C ARG A 85 2.48 -8.72 -1.77
N GLN A 86 1.48 -7.83 -1.76
CA GLN A 86 0.12 -8.15 -2.16
C GLN A 86 0.04 -8.59 -3.63
N VAL A 87 0.72 -7.90 -4.53
CA VAL A 87 0.83 -8.28 -5.95
C VAL A 87 1.50 -9.65 -6.09
N GLY A 88 2.58 -9.90 -5.37
CA GLY A 88 3.29 -11.19 -5.38
C GLY A 88 2.40 -12.34 -4.92
N VAL A 89 1.62 -12.14 -3.84
CA VAL A 89 0.66 -13.13 -3.34
C VAL A 89 -0.45 -13.39 -4.36
N ALA A 90 -1.03 -12.34 -4.96
CA ALA A 90 -2.09 -12.50 -5.96
C ALA A 90 -1.61 -13.27 -7.20
N LEU A 91 -0.42 -12.95 -7.70
CA LEU A 91 0.20 -13.67 -8.84
C LEU A 91 0.51 -15.12 -8.48
N HIS A 92 1.07 -15.38 -7.30
CA HIS A 92 1.35 -16.73 -6.82
C HIS A 92 0.06 -17.56 -6.72
N ASP A 93 -0.99 -17.02 -6.10
CA ASP A 93 -2.24 -17.76 -5.86
C ASP A 93 -3.00 -18.09 -7.15
N HIS A 94 -3.04 -17.14 -8.09
CA HIS A 94 -3.61 -17.42 -9.42
C HIS A 94 -2.73 -18.40 -10.21
N GLY A 95 -1.40 -18.22 -10.18
CA GLY A 95 -0.45 -19.11 -10.84
C GLY A 95 -0.53 -20.56 -10.33
N MET A 96 -0.66 -20.76 -9.01
CA MET A 96 -0.85 -22.08 -8.41
C MET A 96 -2.18 -22.72 -8.79
N THR A 97 -3.23 -21.92 -8.98
CA THR A 97 -4.52 -22.41 -9.48
C THR A 97 -4.40 -22.87 -10.93
N LEU A 98 -3.76 -22.08 -11.78
CA LEU A 98 -3.51 -22.45 -13.17
C LEU A 98 -2.61 -23.68 -13.28
N ALA A 99 -1.51 -23.74 -12.52
CA ALA A 99 -0.60 -24.88 -12.49
C ALA A 99 -1.31 -26.17 -12.10
N HIS A 100 -2.13 -26.13 -11.04
CA HIS A 100 -2.97 -27.27 -10.63
C HIS A 100 -3.94 -27.71 -11.72
N ASN A 101 -4.55 -26.75 -12.42
CA ASN A 101 -5.57 -27.04 -13.43
C ASN A 101 -5.00 -27.62 -14.73
N VAL A 102 -3.76 -27.27 -15.09
CA VAL A 102 -3.08 -27.79 -16.29
C VAL A 102 -2.27 -29.06 -16.02
N ASP A 103 -2.14 -29.47 -14.77
CA ASP A 103 -1.46 -30.71 -14.39
C ASP A 103 -2.34 -31.92 -14.76
N ASP A 104 -1.83 -32.74 -15.68
CA ASP A 104 -2.45 -33.98 -16.14
C ASP A 104 -2.35 -35.11 -15.10
N GLU A 105 -1.43 -35.00 -14.14
CA GLU A 105 -1.23 -35.97 -13.05
C GLU A 105 -1.96 -35.59 -11.75
N ARG A 106 -2.79 -34.53 -11.76
CA ARG A 106 -3.49 -34.08 -10.56
C ARG A 106 -4.41 -35.15 -9.96
N ASP A 107 -4.35 -35.29 -8.64
CA ASP A 107 -5.19 -36.22 -7.88
C ASP A 107 -6.57 -35.63 -7.48
N GLU A 108 -6.74 -34.31 -7.61
CA GLU A 108 -7.97 -33.58 -7.24
C GLU A 108 -8.67 -32.97 -8.47
N PRO A 109 -9.97 -32.65 -8.38
CA PRO A 109 -10.67 -31.90 -9.42
C PRO A 109 -9.96 -30.57 -9.75
N ALA A 110 -10.19 -30.08 -10.97
CA ALA A 110 -9.77 -28.73 -11.33
C ALA A 110 -10.40 -27.71 -10.36
N ARG A 111 -9.58 -26.77 -9.90
CA ARG A 111 -10.02 -25.63 -9.10
C ARG A 111 -10.83 -24.68 -9.98
N PHE A 112 -11.79 -23.98 -9.39
CA PHE A 112 -12.57 -22.98 -10.12
C PHE A 112 -11.65 -21.87 -10.65
N GLU A 113 -11.63 -21.72 -11.97
CA GLU A 113 -10.98 -20.64 -12.70
C GLU A 113 -11.95 -20.24 -13.82
N GLY A 114 -12.29 -18.96 -13.90
CA GLY A 114 -13.35 -18.49 -14.78
C GLY A 114 -13.14 -17.05 -15.18
N MET A 115 -13.33 -16.78 -16.48
CA MET A 115 -13.09 -15.48 -17.08
C MET A 115 -14.23 -15.11 -18.03
N ALA A 116 -14.74 -13.88 -17.91
CA ALA A 116 -15.73 -13.32 -18.81
C ALA A 116 -15.17 -12.05 -19.45
N THR A 117 -14.87 -12.10 -20.76
CA THR A 117 -14.30 -10.97 -21.51
C THR A 117 -15.04 -10.75 -22.82
N SER A 118 -15.06 -9.50 -23.29
CA SER A 118 -15.56 -9.15 -24.62
C SER A 118 -14.72 -8.02 -25.20
N PRO A 119 -14.09 -8.21 -26.38
CA PRO A 119 -13.31 -7.16 -27.02
C PRO A 119 -14.17 -6.11 -27.72
N ARG A 120 -15.51 -6.24 -27.68
CA ARG A 120 -16.46 -5.41 -28.43
C ARG A 120 -17.44 -4.68 -27.52
N VAL A 121 -16.91 -3.97 -26.53
CA VAL A 121 -17.68 -3.08 -25.65
C VAL A 121 -17.30 -1.63 -25.97
N ALA A 122 -18.29 -0.76 -26.16
CA ALA A 122 -18.00 0.65 -26.44
C ALA A 122 -17.38 1.35 -25.21
N GLN A 123 -16.34 2.15 -25.42
CA GLN A 123 -15.58 2.85 -24.37
C GLN A 123 -16.46 3.61 -23.36
N ARG A 124 -17.58 4.17 -23.81
CA ARG A 124 -18.56 4.88 -22.96
C ARG A 124 -19.15 4.02 -21.83
N HIS A 125 -19.05 2.69 -21.92
CA HIS A 125 -19.53 1.78 -20.88
C HIS A 125 -18.47 1.40 -19.86
N ALA A 126 -17.21 1.82 -20.03
CA ALA A 126 -16.11 1.43 -19.15
C ALA A 126 -16.32 1.87 -17.69
N GLU A 127 -16.78 3.10 -17.47
CA GLU A 127 -17.04 3.63 -16.12
C GLU A 127 -18.20 2.89 -15.45
N ALA A 128 -19.32 2.72 -16.16
CA ALA A 128 -20.46 1.96 -15.65
C ALA A 128 -20.12 0.49 -15.35
N PHE A 129 -19.25 -0.14 -16.16
CA PHE A 129 -18.79 -1.50 -15.89
C PHE A 129 -17.86 -1.57 -14.69
N ARG A 130 -16.98 -0.58 -14.49
CA ARG A 130 -16.14 -0.48 -13.29
C ARG A 130 -16.99 -0.39 -12.04
N GLU A 131 -17.96 0.52 -11.98
CA GLU A 131 -18.86 0.65 -10.84
C GLU A 131 -19.67 -0.62 -10.57
N PHE A 132 -20.17 -1.27 -11.63
CA PHE A 132 -20.85 -2.54 -11.52
C PHE A 132 -19.95 -3.63 -10.92
N LEU A 133 -18.71 -3.77 -11.40
CA LEU A 133 -17.78 -4.79 -10.92
C LEU A 133 -17.28 -4.48 -9.51
N ASP A 134 -16.99 -3.22 -9.18
CA ASP A 134 -16.58 -2.79 -7.84
C ASP A 134 -17.64 -3.19 -6.81
N GLN A 135 -18.92 -2.88 -7.09
CA GLN A 135 -20.03 -3.23 -6.19
C GLN A 135 -20.21 -4.74 -6.05
N ARG A 136 -20.22 -5.48 -7.17
CA ARG A 136 -20.45 -6.94 -7.15
C ARG A 136 -19.27 -7.71 -6.57
N GLY A 137 -18.05 -7.27 -6.87
CA GLY A 137 -16.81 -7.83 -6.35
C GLY A 137 -16.71 -7.65 -4.85
N GLN A 138 -17.00 -6.45 -4.33
CA GLN A 138 -17.02 -6.19 -2.90
C GLN A 138 -18.02 -7.09 -2.16
N THR A 139 -19.27 -7.17 -2.65
CA THR A 139 -20.28 -8.06 -2.04
C THR A 139 -19.83 -9.52 -2.04
N PHE A 140 -19.23 -10.01 -3.13
CA PHE A 140 -18.70 -11.37 -3.19
C PHE A 140 -17.58 -11.60 -2.16
N LEU A 141 -16.63 -10.67 -2.03
CA LEU A 141 -15.54 -10.80 -1.06
C LEU A 141 -16.04 -10.79 0.38
N GLU A 142 -17.03 -9.94 0.71
CA GLU A 142 -17.67 -9.92 2.03
C GLU A 142 -18.36 -11.24 2.38
N GLU A 143 -19.03 -11.88 1.40
CA GLU A 143 -19.64 -13.21 1.58
C GLU A 143 -18.58 -14.30 1.85
N ILE A 144 -17.46 -14.26 1.12
CA ILE A 144 -16.35 -15.22 1.31
C ILE A 144 -15.67 -14.98 2.66
N ASP A 145 -15.40 -13.74 3.03
CA ASP A 145 -14.78 -13.39 4.32
C ASP A 145 -15.65 -13.84 5.50
N ALA A 146 -16.96 -13.62 5.43
CA ALA A 146 -17.89 -14.10 6.45
C ALA A 146 -17.85 -15.64 6.56
N TRP A 147 -17.86 -16.35 5.42
CA TRP A 147 -17.80 -17.81 5.41
C TRP A 147 -16.49 -18.34 6.02
N LEU A 148 -15.36 -17.70 5.72
CA LEU A 148 -14.05 -18.04 6.26
C LEU A 148 -13.97 -17.77 7.76
N ALA A 149 -14.43 -16.60 8.21
CA ALA A 149 -14.39 -16.18 9.61
C ALA A 149 -15.16 -17.14 10.53
N GLU A 150 -16.32 -17.62 10.10
CA GLU A 150 -17.13 -18.61 10.83
C GLU A 150 -16.44 -19.97 11.03
N ARG A 151 -15.37 -20.25 10.27
CA ARG A 151 -14.72 -21.57 10.18
C ARG A 151 -13.23 -21.53 10.53
N GLN A 152 -12.78 -20.44 11.15
CA GLN A 152 -11.43 -20.35 11.68
C GLN A 152 -11.27 -21.29 12.87
N ILE A 153 -10.09 -21.91 12.98
CA ILE A 153 -9.71 -22.70 14.15
C ILE A 153 -9.31 -21.71 15.25
N ASP A 154 -9.89 -21.83 16.44
CA ASP A 154 -9.50 -21.02 17.60
C ASP A 154 -8.06 -21.35 18.02
N GLU A 155 -7.23 -20.32 18.19
CA GLU A 155 -5.81 -20.48 18.56
C GLU A 155 -5.60 -21.24 19.88
N THR A 156 -6.62 -21.29 20.75
CA THR A 156 -6.58 -21.98 22.05
C THR A 156 -6.86 -23.49 21.98
N ASP A 157 -7.44 -24.00 20.89
CA ASP A 157 -7.77 -25.42 20.71
C ASP A 157 -6.62 -26.16 19.99
N SER A 158 -5.45 -26.12 20.62
CA SER A 158 -4.17 -26.61 20.10
C SER A 158 -4.03 -28.14 19.99
N SER A 159 -5.11 -28.90 20.19
CA SER A 159 -5.09 -30.35 19.96
C SER A 159 -5.78 -30.73 18.65
N THR A 160 -4.97 -31.10 17.66
CA THR A 160 -5.28 -31.98 16.50
C THR A 160 -5.99 -31.43 15.25
N SER A 161 -6.16 -30.12 15.06
CA SER A 161 -6.76 -29.58 13.83
C SER A 161 -5.70 -29.13 12.81
N GLU A 162 -5.55 -29.84 11.69
CA GLU A 162 -4.78 -29.35 10.55
C GLU A 162 -5.45 -28.09 9.97
N SER A 163 -4.67 -27.04 9.72
CA SER A 163 -5.18 -25.81 9.10
C SER A 163 -4.87 -25.78 7.61
N VAL A 164 -5.80 -25.25 6.82
CA VAL A 164 -5.62 -25.00 5.39
C VAL A 164 -5.97 -23.55 5.10
N ARG A 165 -5.17 -22.91 4.24
CA ARG A 165 -5.47 -21.56 3.77
C ARG A 165 -6.45 -21.64 2.60
N LEU A 166 -7.64 -21.07 2.78
CA LEU A 166 -8.66 -20.90 1.75
C LEU A 166 -8.86 -19.42 1.44
N GLY A 167 -9.24 -19.09 0.21
CA GLY A 167 -9.51 -17.73 -0.21
C GLY A 167 -10.01 -17.66 -1.65
N ALA A 168 -10.59 -16.52 -2.02
CA ALA A 168 -11.02 -16.22 -3.38
C ALA A 168 -10.57 -14.81 -3.77
N GLY A 169 -10.22 -14.63 -5.04
CA GLY A 169 -9.83 -13.34 -5.60
C GLY A 169 -10.69 -12.99 -6.81
N VAL A 170 -11.03 -11.70 -6.95
CA VAL A 170 -11.74 -11.14 -8.10
C VAL A 170 -11.03 -9.86 -8.54
N TYR A 171 -10.93 -9.64 -9.85
CA TYR A 171 -10.22 -8.48 -10.41
C TYR A 171 -10.90 -7.95 -11.67
N LEU A 172 -10.75 -6.66 -11.91
CA LEU A 172 -11.17 -5.99 -13.14
C LEU A 172 -10.15 -6.26 -14.25
N ILE A 173 -10.62 -6.74 -15.40
CA ILE A 173 -9.86 -6.75 -16.65
C ILE A 173 -10.26 -5.50 -17.45
N HIS A 174 -9.29 -4.62 -17.74
CA HIS A 174 -9.52 -3.42 -18.53
C HIS A 174 -8.26 -3.03 -19.30
N ASP A 175 -8.28 -3.30 -20.60
CA ASP A 175 -7.24 -2.88 -21.53
C ASP A 175 -7.79 -1.86 -22.52
N LYS A 176 -6.99 -0.82 -22.81
CA LYS A 176 -7.28 0.07 -23.95
C LYS A 176 -6.64 -0.55 -25.18
N THR A 177 -7.45 -0.77 -26.22
CA THR A 177 -6.98 -1.24 -27.53
C THR A 177 -6.35 -0.12 -28.33
#